data_AF-A0A6L7WRU7-F1
#
_entry.id   AF-A0A6L7WRU7-F1
#
_cell.length_a   1.000
_cell.length_b   1.000
_cell.length_c   1.000
_cell.angle_alpha   90.00
_cell.angle_beta   90.00
_cell.angle_gamma   90.00
#
_symmetry.space_group_name_H-M   'P 1'
#
loop_
_entity.id
_entity.type
_entity.pdbx_description
1 polymer ?
#
loop_
_entity_poly.entity_id
_entity_poly.type
_entity_poly.pdbx_seq_one_letter_code
_entity_poly.pdbx_strand_id
1 'polypeptide(L)'
;MQDGTDEGDVVALAGWRPGHASCFRIGRTPGTPVPVRPECCLVHDEIYKKLFSFPRLVQDLLRGFVAGPRSKAIDLKTLEKLPAEYVSDDLSTRRGDAVWRVRLSGEPWLYLLVLLEFQARDEPRMARRILTYTSLLYEELVRNGEVAAHEALPPVLPVVLYNGESAWRAASEVGDLIAPVGPSLAPYQPTQRYCVVDERHLGEDDLPSGNVMTAVVRLEQSRSPADLKRVLENLASWLRGPDDGELRRAFVDWVRLLADRLVPPGSPVPRVATLEELRMSLEERVAEWPKQWMREGMEKGIEHGLGQGIEQQRALLRRQAALRFGEETAARLAGLLARVSGAARLAEAGEWIVRCGTGADLLARVVALAAGSAPTRGDE
;
A
#
# COMPACT_ATOMS: atom_id res chain seq x y z
N MET A 1 2.90 -47.62 -53.90
CA MET A 1 3.56 -46.31 -54.09
C MET A 1 2.46 -45.28 -54.22
N GLN A 2 2.11 -44.65 -53.10
CA GLN A 2 1.26 -43.47 -52.99
C GLN A 2 2.04 -42.54 -52.07
N ASP A 3 2.60 -41.48 -52.64
CA ASP A 3 3.33 -40.45 -51.90
C ASP A 3 2.33 -39.41 -51.38
N GLY A 4 2.36 -39.22 -50.06
CA GLY A 4 1.69 -38.15 -49.36
C GLY A 4 2.51 -36.87 -49.45
N THR A 5 1.81 -35.76 -49.66
CA THR A 5 2.30 -34.43 -49.32
C THR A 5 1.42 -33.92 -48.19
N ASP A 6 2.06 -33.78 -47.04
CA ASP A 6 1.53 -33.36 -45.75
C ASP A 6 1.58 -31.82 -45.74
N GLU A 7 0.46 -31.17 -46.04
CA GLU A 7 0.28 -29.73 -45.78
C GLU A 7 0.06 -29.55 -44.29
N GLY A 8 1.13 -29.14 -43.60
CA GLY A 8 1.09 -28.78 -42.18
C GLY A 8 0.17 -27.58 -41.94
N ASP A 9 -0.97 -27.85 -41.29
CA ASP A 9 -1.89 -26.86 -40.75
C ASP A 9 -1.16 -25.93 -39.75
N VAL A 10 -0.82 -24.72 -40.19
CA VAL A 10 -0.47 -23.61 -39.32
C VAL A 10 -1.75 -23.12 -38.66
N VAL A 11 -2.04 -23.60 -37.45
CA VAL A 11 -3.17 -23.12 -36.65
C VAL A 11 -2.91 -21.66 -36.26
N ALA A 12 -3.50 -20.74 -36.99
CA ALA A 12 -3.44 -19.32 -36.71
C ALA A 12 -4.05 -18.99 -35.33
N LEU A 13 -3.29 -18.29 -34.48
CA LEU A 13 -3.66 -17.76 -33.16
C LEU A 13 -4.71 -16.62 -33.20
N ALA A 14 -5.71 -16.73 -34.08
CA ALA A 14 -6.81 -15.78 -34.19
C ALA A 14 -7.90 -16.09 -33.15
N GLY A 15 -7.78 -15.56 -31.93
CA GLY A 15 -8.84 -15.76 -30.93
C GLY A 15 -8.69 -15.11 -29.55
N TRP A 16 -7.67 -14.30 -29.30
CA TRP A 16 -7.54 -13.61 -28.00
C TRP A 16 -8.32 -12.29 -27.99
N ARG A 17 -9.54 -12.31 -27.46
CA ARG A 17 -10.30 -11.10 -27.06
C ARG A 17 -10.66 -11.19 -25.57
N PRO A 18 -10.26 -10.22 -24.72
CA PRO A 18 -10.72 -10.13 -23.34
C PRO A 18 -12.19 -9.67 -23.30
N GLY A 19 -13.04 -10.36 -22.53
CA GLY A 19 -14.45 -10.03 -22.35
C GLY A 19 -14.64 -8.75 -21.52
N HIS A 20 -15.63 -7.94 -21.91
CA HIS A 20 -16.05 -6.75 -21.20
C HIS A 20 -16.74 -7.12 -19.87
N ALA A 21 -16.19 -6.69 -18.74
CA ALA A 21 -16.92 -6.59 -17.48
C ALA A 21 -17.40 -5.14 -17.30
N SER A 22 -18.70 -4.96 -17.14
CA SER A 22 -19.38 -3.66 -17.08
C SER A 22 -19.19 -3.02 -15.69
N CYS A 23 -18.57 -1.84 -15.63
CA CYS A 23 -18.44 -1.05 -14.40
C CYS A 23 -19.64 -0.13 -14.20
N PHE A 24 -20.44 -0.38 -13.16
CA PHE A 24 -21.46 0.55 -12.67
C PHE A 24 -20.81 1.65 -11.79
N ARG A 25 -21.22 2.90 -12.02
CA ARG A 25 -20.85 4.10 -11.22
C ARG A 25 -21.79 4.25 -10.02
N ILE A 26 -21.25 4.50 -8.82
CA ILE A 26 -21.89 5.31 -7.77
C ILE A 26 -20.79 6.12 -7.05
N GLY A 27 -21.08 7.40 -6.73
CA GLY A 27 -20.08 8.40 -6.36
C GLY A 27 -20.02 8.86 -4.90
N ARG A 28 -18.93 9.60 -4.62
CA ARG A 28 -18.60 10.58 -3.54
C ARG A 28 -18.48 10.02 -2.10
N THR A 29 -17.50 10.39 -1.27
CA THR A 29 -16.81 11.68 -1.00
C THR A 29 -15.32 11.50 -0.59
N PRO A 30 -14.42 12.51 -0.75
CA PRO A 30 -13.02 12.40 -0.33
C PRO A 30 -12.82 12.84 1.13
N GLY A 31 -12.34 11.91 1.97
CA GLY A 31 -11.67 12.24 3.22
C GLY A 31 -10.22 12.68 2.97
N THR A 32 -9.69 13.57 3.79
CA THR A 32 -8.29 14.03 3.73
C THR A 32 -7.31 12.84 3.80
N PRO A 33 -6.36 12.71 2.84
CA PRO A 33 -5.40 11.63 2.86
C PRO A 33 -4.41 11.81 4.01
N VAL A 34 -4.27 10.79 4.85
CA VAL A 34 -3.22 10.71 5.86
C VAL A 34 -1.90 10.41 5.14
N PRO A 35 -0.80 11.15 5.38
CA PRO A 35 0.46 10.89 4.69
C PRO A 35 1.01 9.51 5.09
N VAL A 36 1.14 8.62 4.11
CA VAL A 36 1.84 7.33 4.26
C VAL A 36 3.33 7.63 4.46
N ARG A 37 3.93 7.10 5.54
CA ARG A 37 5.36 7.31 5.82
C ARG A 37 6.22 6.62 4.76
N PRO A 38 7.23 7.28 4.16
CA PRO A 38 8.04 6.73 3.08
C PRO A 38 8.84 5.47 3.45
N GLU A 39 9.22 5.32 4.73
CA GLU A 39 9.87 4.12 5.27
C GLU A 39 8.97 2.86 5.19
N CYS A 40 7.65 3.03 5.25
CA CYS A 40 6.70 1.91 5.17
C CYS A 40 6.54 1.35 3.76
N CYS A 41 6.79 2.15 2.73
CA CYS A 41 6.72 1.72 1.33
C CYS A 41 7.96 0.87 0.99
N LEU A 42 9.15 1.31 1.39
CA LEU A 42 10.40 0.62 1.06
C LEU A 42 10.51 -0.81 1.64
N VAL A 43 10.03 -1.03 2.86
CA VAL A 43 10.05 -2.39 3.46
C VAL A 43 8.97 -3.29 2.83
N HIS A 44 7.88 -2.69 2.37
CA HIS A 44 6.82 -3.39 1.66
C HIS A 44 7.29 -3.87 0.28
N ASP A 45 8.02 -3.01 -0.45
CA ASP A 45 8.65 -3.34 -1.74
C ASP A 45 9.59 -4.55 -1.64
N GLU A 46 10.47 -4.59 -0.64
CA GLU A 46 11.45 -5.68 -0.49
C GLU A 46 10.79 -7.02 -0.16
N ILE A 47 9.71 -7.01 0.62
CA ILE A 47 8.94 -8.22 0.90
C ILE A 47 8.26 -8.74 -0.37
N TYR A 48 7.62 -7.87 -1.14
CA TYR A 48 6.99 -8.30 -2.37
C TYR A 48 8.01 -8.82 -3.38
N LYS A 49 9.17 -8.18 -3.54
CA LYS A 49 10.26 -8.70 -4.36
C LYS A 49 10.68 -10.10 -3.94
N LYS A 50 10.80 -10.34 -2.63
CA LYS A 50 11.13 -11.66 -2.07
C LYS A 50 10.01 -12.66 -2.37
N LEU A 51 8.75 -12.29 -2.20
CA LEU A 51 7.60 -13.17 -2.50
C LEU A 51 7.53 -13.52 -3.99
N PHE A 52 7.66 -12.53 -4.87
CA PHE A 52 7.67 -12.66 -6.33
C PHE A 52 9.00 -13.14 -6.91
N SER A 53 9.95 -13.57 -6.08
CA SER A 53 11.09 -14.39 -6.53
C SER A 53 10.77 -15.89 -6.51
N PHE A 54 9.72 -16.32 -5.80
CA PHE A 54 9.36 -17.73 -5.70
C PHE A 54 8.45 -18.15 -6.86
N PRO A 55 8.82 -19.17 -7.66
CA PRO A 55 8.02 -19.65 -8.78
C PRO A 55 6.59 -20.03 -8.35
N ARG A 56 6.47 -20.63 -7.16
CA ARG A 56 5.17 -21.07 -6.62
C ARG A 56 4.14 -19.94 -6.53
N LEU A 57 4.55 -18.75 -6.12
CA LEU A 57 3.64 -17.61 -6.02
C LEU A 57 3.22 -17.12 -7.41
N VAL A 58 4.16 -17.02 -8.35
CA VAL A 58 3.89 -16.57 -9.72
C VAL A 58 3.02 -17.57 -10.48
N GLN A 59 3.19 -18.87 -10.25
CA GLN A 59 2.27 -19.88 -10.79
C GLN A 59 0.85 -19.68 -10.29
N ASP A 60 0.68 -19.40 -8.99
CA ASP A 60 -0.63 -19.19 -8.39
C ASP A 60 -1.24 -17.83 -8.79
N LEU A 61 -0.42 -16.79 -9.02
CA LEU A 61 -0.84 -15.54 -9.67
C LEU A 61 -1.44 -15.84 -11.06
N LEU A 62 -0.72 -16.58 -11.90
CA LEU A 62 -1.19 -16.92 -13.24
C LEU A 62 -2.47 -17.75 -13.22
N ARG A 63 -2.52 -18.80 -12.39
CA ARG A 63 -3.70 -19.68 -12.28
C ARG A 63 -4.94 -18.94 -11.79
N GLY A 64 -4.78 -18.06 -10.82
CA GLY A 64 -5.89 -17.45 -10.10
C GLY A 64 -6.40 -16.15 -10.72
N PHE A 65 -5.48 -15.29 -11.17
CA PHE A 65 -5.78 -13.87 -11.38
C PHE A 65 -5.54 -13.39 -12.82
N VAL A 66 -4.78 -14.13 -13.63
CA VAL A 66 -4.41 -13.70 -14.99
C VAL A 66 -5.00 -14.60 -16.07
N ALA A 67 -4.88 -15.93 -15.94
CA ALA A 67 -5.25 -16.85 -17.01
C ALA A 67 -6.74 -17.27 -17.01
N GLY A 68 -7.45 -17.07 -15.89
CA GLY A 68 -8.81 -17.58 -15.72
C GLY A 68 -8.93 -19.08 -16.10
N PRO A 69 -10.04 -19.53 -16.73
CA PRO A 69 -10.21 -20.92 -17.20
C PRO A 69 -9.21 -21.40 -18.28
N ARG A 70 -8.33 -20.51 -18.79
CA ARG A 70 -7.44 -20.76 -19.94
C ARG A 70 -6.03 -21.21 -19.55
N SER A 71 -5.80 -21.50 -18.26
CA SER A 71 -4.54 -21.97 -17.68
C SER A 71 -4.00 -23.29 -18.27
N LYS A 72 -4.81 -24.05 -19.02
CA LYS A 72 -4.42 -25.32 -19.63
C LYS A 72 -3.38 -25.19 -20.77
N ALA A 73 -3.24 -24.00 -21.34
CA ALA A 73 -2.28 -23.73 -22.40
C ALA A 73 -0.87 -23.35 -21.90
N ILE A 74 -0.70 -23.16 -20.58
CA ILE A 74 0.58 -22.74 -19.98
C ILE A 74 1.17 -23.90 -19.18
N ASP A 75 2.35 -24.38 -19.56
CA ASP A 75 3.08 -25.38 -18.78
C ASP A 75 3.85 -24.72 -17.64
N LEU A 76 3.14 -24.47 -16.54
CA LEU A 76 3.66 -23.82 -15.35
C LEU A 76 4.87 -24.52 -14.70
N LYS A 77 5.15 -25.79 -15.04
CA LYS A 77 6.34 -26.49 -14.56
C LYS A 77 7.63 -25.96 -15.18
N THR A 78 7.52 -25.30 -16.33
CA THR A 78 8.64 -24.67 -17.04
C THR A 78 8.87 -23.21 -16.64
N LEU A 79 8.11 -22.71 -15.65
CA LEU A 79 8.20 -21.32 -15.23
C LEU A 79 9.58 -21.04 -14.63
N GLU A 80 10.29 -20.10 -15.24
CA GLU A 80 11.63 -19.70 -14.79
C GLU A 80 11.78 -18.18 -14.75
N LYS A 81 12.54 -17.71 -13.76
CA LYS A 81 12.83 -16.28 -13.58
C LYS A 81 14.02 -15.91 -14.44
N LEU A 82 13.90 -14.84 -15.21
CA LEU A 82 15.05 -14.33 -15.96
C LEU A 82 16.02 -13.58 -15.01
N PRO A 83 17.34 -13.69 -15.24
CA PRO A 83 18.34 -12.91 -14.52
C PRO A 83 18.09 -11.40 -14.60
N ALA A 84 18.63 -10.65 -13.63
CA ALA A 84 18.53 -9.19 -13.61
C ALA A 84 19.16 -8.52 -14.83
N GLU A 85 20.08 -9.18 -15.52
CA GLU A 85 20.69 -8.73 -16.78
C GLU A 85 19.66 -8.58 -17.90
N TYR A 86 18.54 -9.32 -17.82
CA TYR A 86 17.42 -9.18 -18.75
C TYR A 86 16.47 -8.02 -18.42
N VAL A 87 16.80 -7.29 -17.35
CA VAL A 87 16.03 -6.18 -16.81
C VAL A 87 16.95 -4.96 -16.96
N SER A 88 16.82 -4.24 -18.09
CA SER A 88 17.61 -3.04 -18.39
C SER A 88 17.74 -2.09 -17.18
N ASP A 89 18.78 -1.26 -17.10
CA ASP A 89 18.96 -0.35 -15.96
C ASP A 89 17.72 0.53 -15.67
N ASP A 90 16.94 0.92 -16.69
CA ASP A 90 15.68 1.66 -16.54
C ASP A 90 14.52 0.79 -16.01
N LEU A 91 14.53 -0.52 -16.30
CA LEU A 91 13.62 -1.52 -15.75
C LEU A 91 14.01 -1.90 -14.31
N SER A 92 15.32 -1.97 -14.01
CA SER A 92 15.86 -2.45 -12.73
C SER A 92 15.94 -1.35 -11.66
N THR A 93 16.08 -0.08 -12.08
CA THR A 93 16.06 1.09 -11.17
C THR A 93 14.69 1.31 -10.54
N ARG A 94 13.61 0.81 -11.15
CA ARG A 94 12.29 0.76 -10.51
C ARG A 94 12.18 -0.51 -9.68
N ARG A 95 12.22 -0.28 -8.37
CA ARG A 95 12.37 -1.26 -7.29
C ARG A 95 11.19 -2.24 -7.22
N GLY A 96 11.09 -3.22 -8.10
CA GLY A 96 10.08 -4.28 -7.94
C GLY A 96 9.83 -5.19 -9.14
N ASP A 97 10.17 -4.76 -10.35
CA ASP A 97 9.74 -5.45 -11.56
C ASP A 97 10.48 -6.79 -11.74
N ALA A 98 9.76 -7.85 -12.11
CA ALA A 98 10.29 -9.20 -12.30
C ALA A 98 9.89 -9.76 -13.67
N VAL A 99 10.87 -10.32 -14.37
CA VAL A 99 10.64 -10.97 -15.67
C VAL A 99 10.73 -12.48 -15.49
N TRP A 100 9.72 -13.16 -15.99
CA TRP A 100 9.62 -14.62 -15.99
C TRP A 100 9.38 -15.11 -17.41
N ARG A 101 9.67 -16.37 -17.69
CA ARG A 101 9.18 -17.03 -18.90
C ARG A 101 8.62 -18.40 -18.58
N VAL A 102 7.68 -18.83 -19.42
CA VAL A 102 6.98 -20.11 -19.29
C VAL A 102 6.65 -20.63 -20.68
N ARG A 103 6.71 -21.94 -20.88
CA ARG A 103 6.31 -22.55 -22.14
C ARG A 103 4.81 -22.58 -22.26
N LEU A 104 4.33 -22.24 -23.44
CA LEU A 104 2.99 -22.60 -23.88
C LEU A 104 3.00 -24.06 -24.34
N SER A 105 1.90 -24.78 -24.14
CA SER A 105 1.79 -26.22 -24.43
C SER A 105 2.07 -26.53 -25.91
N GLY A 106 3.31 -26.88 -26.25
CA GLY A 106 3.75 -27.17 -27.63
C GLY A 106 4.07 -25.93 -28.49
N GLU A 107 4.19 -24.76 -27.89
CA GLU A 107 4.21 -23.43 -28.52
C GLU A 107 5.46 -22.62 -28.03
N PRO A 108 5.78 -21.42 -28.58
CA PRO A 108 6.96 -20.67 -28.16
C PRO A 108 6.90 -20.23 -26.69
N TRP A 109 8.03 -19.79 -26.16
CA TRP A 109 8.12 -19.19 -24.83
C TRP A 109 7.21 -17.97 -24.71
N LEU A 110 6.41 -17.93 -23.65
CA LEU A 110 5.69 -16.75 -23.20
C LEU A 110 6.52 -16.04 -22.13
N TYR A 111 6.80 -14.76 -22.34
CA TYR A 111 7.45 -13.92 -21.34
C TYR A 111 6.41 -13.18 -20.52
N LEU A 112 6.62 -13.11 -19.20
CA LEU A 112 5.76 -12.44 -18.25
C LEU A 112 6.52 -11.24 -17.69
N LEU A 113 5.95 -10.06 -17.87
CA LEU A 113 6.44 -8.84 -17.22
C LEU A 113 5.57 -8.59 -16.00
N VAL A 114 6.06 -8.94 -14.81
CA VAL A 114 5.36 -8.68 -13.54
C VAL A 114 5.86 -7.36 -12.98
N LEU A 115 5.03 -6.33 -13.07
CA LEU A 115 5.31 -5.01 -12.54
C LEU A 115 4.64 -4.85 -11.19
N LEU A 116 5.40 -4.36 -10.22
CA LEU A 116 4.89 -4.10 -8.88
C LEU A 116 4.66 -2.60 -8.69
N GLU A 117 3.40 -2.18 -8.50
CA GLU A 117 3.03 -0.78 -8.35
C GLU A 117 2.44 -0.49 -6.96
N PHE A 118 3.33 -0.10 -6.04
CA PHE A 118 3.00 0.18 -4.63
C PHE A 118 2.62 1.64 -4.33
N GLN A 119 2.45 2.47 -5.37
CA GLN A 119 2.13 3.88 -5.17
C GLN A 119 0.67 4.07 -4.72
N ALA A 120 0.46 5.08 -3.85
CA ALA A 120 -0.87 5.42 -3.32
C ALA A 120 -1.89 5.86 -4.39
N ARG A 121 -1.42 6.17 -5.60
CA ARG A 121 -2.24 6.53 -6.77
C ARG A 121 -1.74 5.76 -7.98
N ASP A 122 -2.65 5.45 -8.88
CA ASP A 122 -2.36 4.84 -10.17
C ASP A 122 -1.43 5.74 -11.01
N GLU A 123 -0.45 5.14 -11.70
CA GLU A 123 0.41 5.88 -12.65
C GLU A 123 -0.34 6.04 -13.98
N PRO A 124 -0.80 7.25 -14.37
CA PRO A 124 -1.64 7.43 -15.55
C PRO A 124 -0.96 7.05 -16.88
N ARG A 125 0.36 6.81 -16.83
CA ARG A 125 1.20 6.45 -17.98
C ARG A 125 1.65 4.99 -17.93
N MET A 126 1.00 4.14 -17.13
CA MET A 126 1.38 2.72 -17.02
C MET A 126 1.37 2.01 -18.38
N ALA A 127 0.37 2.24 -19.24
CA ALA A 127 0.37 1.63 -20.58
C ALA A 127 1.61 2.01 -21.41
N ARG A 128 2.08 3.27 -21.33
CA ARG A 128 3.33 3.70 -21.98
C ARG A 128 4.56 2.99 -21.39
N ARG A 129 4.59 2.79 -20.06
CA ARG A 129 5.66 2.03 -19.40
C ARG A 129 5.69 0.60 -19.92
N ILE A 130 4.54 -0.07 -19.98
CA ILE A 130 4.41 -1.42 -20.53
C ILE A 130 4.95 -1.51 -21.96
N LEU A 131 4.61 -0.56 -22.83
CA LEU A 131 5.15 -0.52 -24.19
C LEU A 131 6.68 -0.43 -24.19
N THR A 132 7.22 0.51 -23.41
CA THR A 132 8.67 0.73 -23.29
C THR A 132 9.37 -0.53 -22.79
N TYR A 133 8.82 -1.14 -21.74
CA TYR A 133 9.38 -2.32 -21.09
C TYR A 133 9.37 -3.55 -22.01
N THR A 134 8.32 -3.69 -22.81
CA THR A 134 8.22 -4.75 -23.81
C THR A 134 9.29 -4.59 -24.88
N SER A 135 9.49 -3.38 -25.39
CA SER A 135 10.56 -3.09 -26.36
C SER A 135 11.95 -3.37 -25.79
N LEU A 136 12.22 -2.92 -24.56
CA LEU A 136 13.50 -3.15 -23.88
C LEU A 136 13.77 -4.65 -23.65
N LEU A 137 12.73 -5.41 -23.26
CA LEU A 137 12.84 -6.86 -23.14
C LEU A 137 13.22 -7.50 -24.48
N TYR A 138 12.57 -7.12 -25.58
CA TYR A 138 12.90 -7.67 -26.90
C TYR A 138 14.33 -7.36 -27.32
N GLU A 139 14.81 -6.13 -27.11
CA GLU A 139 16.20 -5.77 -27.40
C GLU A 139 17.18 -6.65 -26.61
N GLU A 140 16.87 -6.92 -25.34
CA GLU A 140 17.70 -7.72 -24.46
C GLU A 140 17.72 -9.21 -24.85
N LEU A 141 16.55 -9.77 -25.22
CA LEU A 141 16.46 -11.15 -25.70
C LEU A 141 17.27 -11.37 -26.99
N VAL A 142 17.22 -10.40 -27.92
CA VAL A 142 18.03 -10.46 -29.15
C VAL A 142 19.51 -10.30 -28.83
N ARG A 143 19.87 -9.35 -27.95
CA ARG A 143 21.25 -9.11 -27.55
C ARG A 143 21.90 -10.34 -26.92
N ASN A 144 21.15 -11.06 -26.08
CA ASN A 144 21.62 -12.24 -25.36
C ASN A 144 21.48 -13.54 -26.17
N GLY A 145 20.98 -13.47 -27.41
CA GLY A 145 20.87 -14.62 -28.31
C GLY A 145 19.75 -15.60 -27.95
N GLU A 146 18.81 -15.22 -27.09
CA GLU A 146 17.63 -16.01 -26.72
C GLU A 146 16.59 -16.03 -27.86
N VAL A 147 16.64 -15.03 -28.73
CA VAL A 147 15.83 -14.92 -29.95
C VAL A 147 16.76 -14.48 -31.07
N ALA A 148 16.86 -15.25 -32.14
CA ALA A 148 17.69 -14.82 -33.26
C ALA A 148 17.08 -13.60 -33.94
N ALA A 149 17.91 -12.70 -34.48
CA ALA A 149 17.43 -11.44 -35.09
C ALA A 149 16.44 -11.62 -36.26
N HIS A 150 16.34 -12.84 -36.82
CA HIS A 150 15.44 -13.19 -37.92
C HIS A 150 14.24 -14.04 -37.47
N GLU A 151 14.17 -14.41 -36.19
CA GLU A 151 13.05 -15.15 -35.62
C GLU A 151 11.93 -14.19 -35.18
N ALA A 152 10.71 -14.73 -35.08
CA ALA A 152 9.59 -13.97 -34.54
C ALA A 152 9.84 -13.64 -33.06
N LEU A 153 9.55 -12.40 -32.68
CA LEU A 153 9.62 -12.00 -31.28
C LEU A 153 8.60 -12.80 -30.45
N PRO A 154 8.98 -13.24 -29.23
CA PRO A 154 8.10 -14.06 -28.42
C PRO A 154 6.93 -13.26 -27.85
N PRO A 155 5.79 -13.91 -27.56
CA PRO A 155 4.69 -13.25 -26.89
C PRO A 155 5.09 -12.76 -25.50
N VAL A 156 4.58 -11.58 -25.13
CA VAL A 156 4.78 -10.96 -23.82
C VAL A 156 3.42 -10.72 -23.18
N LEU A 157 3.26 -11.15 -21.92
CA LEU A 157 2.09 -10.88 -21.09
C LEU A 157 2.50 -9.95 -19.93
N PRO A 158 2.16 -8.66 -20.02
CA PRO A 158 2.39 -7.73 -18.94
C PRO A 158 1.29 -7.83 -17.88
N VAL A 159 1.70 -7.92 -16.62
CA VAL A 159 0.86 -8.02 -15.44
C VAL A 159 1.29 -6.93 -14.46
N VAL A 160 0.36 -6.07 -14.06
CA VAL A 160 0.56 -5.03 -13.06
C VAL A 160 -0.14 -5.47 -11.78
N LEU A 161 0.64 -5.65 -10.73
CA LEU A 161 0.14 -5.83 -9.37
C LEU A 161 0.01 -4.47 -8.72
N TYR A 162 -1.21 -4.13 -8.32
CA TYR A 162 -1.54 -2.83 -7.77
C TYR A 162 -2.23 -2.97 -6.43
N ASN A 163 -1.71 -2.29 -5.41
CA ASN A 163 -2.28 -2.31 -4.06
C ASN A 163 -2.55 -0.89 -3.52
N GLY A 164 -2.73 0.09 -4.41
CA GLY A 164 -3.02 1.47 -4.01
C GLY A 164 -4.37 1.62 -3.31
N GLU A 165 -4.56 2.74 -2.61
CA GLU A 165 -5.79 2.98 -1.82
C GLU A 165 -7.03 3.17 -2.68
N SER A 166 -6.88 3.75 -3.87
CA SER A 166 -7.98 4.00 -4.81
C SER A 166 -8.00 2.92 -5.88
N ALA A 167 -9.18 2.51 -6.34
CA ALA A 167 -9.30 1.57 -7.45
C ALA A 167 -8.53 2.05 -8.70
N TRP A 168 -7.95 1.11 -9.44
CA TRP A 168 -7.20 1.40 -10.66
C TRP A 168 -8.08 2.08 -11.72
N ARG A 169 -7.64 3.24 -12.25
CA ARG A 169 -8.37 4.02 -13.25
C ARG A 169 -7.55 4.40 -14.48
N ALA A 170 -6.24 4.20 -14.44
CA ALA A 170 -5.36 4.43 -15.57
C ALA A 170 -5.71 3.52 -16.76
N ALA A 171 -5.42 4.02 -17.96
CA ALA A 171 -5.68 3.32 -19.21
C ALA A 171 -4.97 1.95 -19.25
N SER A 172 -5.72 0.88 -19.55
CA SER A 172 -5.21 -0.50 -19.63
C SER A 172 -4.69 -0.90 -21.01
N GLU A 173 -4.78 0.01 -21.98
CA GLU A 173 -4.28 -0.15 -23.34
C GLU A 173 -3.48 1.08 -23.78
N VAL A 174 -2.41 0.86 -24.54
CA VAL A 174 -1.58 1.96 -25.10
C VAL A 174 -2.39 2.86 -26.02
N GLY A 175 -3.29 2.28 -26.82
CA GLY A 175 -4.13 3.02 -27.77
C GLY A 175 -5.00 4.10 -27.10
N ASP A 176 -5.42 3.86 -25.86
CA ASP A 176 -6.22 4.82 -25.07
C ASP A 176 -5.41 6.06 -24.64
N LEU A 177 -4.07 6.01 -24.71
CA LEU A 177 -3.20 7.15 -24.46
C LEU A 177 -2.96 8.01 -25.71
N ILE A 178 -3.38 7.54 -26.89
CA ILE A 178 -3.09 8.17 -28.17
C ILE A 178 -4.29 9.03 -28.58
N ALA A 179 -4.01 10.26 -29.03
CA ALA A 179 -5.06 11.12 -29.55
C ALA A 179 -5.76 10.46 -30.76
N PRO A 180 -7.09 10.60 -30.92
CA PRO A 180 -7.79 10.00 -32.05
C PRO A 180 -7.20 10.42 -33.41
N VAL A 181 -6.95 9.44 -34.26
CA VAL A 181 -6.45 9.64 -35.64
C VAL A 181 -7.43 9.09 -36.65
N GLY A 182 -7.38 9.61 -37.89
CA GLY A 182 -8.20 9.09 -38.98
C GLY A 182 -7.88 7.63 -39.33
N PRO A 183 -8.79 6.89 -40.00
CA PRO A 183 -8.61 5.46 -40.30
C PRO A 183 -7.33 5.12 -41.07
N SER A 184 -6.82 6.04 -41.89
CA SER A 184 -5.58 5.87 -42.64
C SER A 184 -4.33 5.82 -41.75
N LEU A 185 -4.37 6.46 -40.57
CA LEU A 185 -3.26 6.53 -39.63
C LEU A 185 -3.38 5.52 -38.47
N ALA A 186 -4.55 4.89 -38.31
CA ALA A 186 -4.81 3.92 -37.24
C ALA A 186 -3.86 2.71 -37.25
N PRO A 187 -3.50 2.09 -38.40
CA PRO A 187 -2.56 0.97 -38.44
C PRO A 187 -1.13 1.30 -37.98
N TYR A 188 -0.78 2.58 -37.89
CA TYR A 188 0.55 3.05 -37.47
C TYR A 188 0.61 3.38 -35.97
N GLN A 189 -0.50 3.22 -35.23
CA GLN A 189 -0.54 3.45 -33.79
C GLN A 189 -0.24 2.14 -33.04
N PRO A 190 0.57 2.16 -31.96
CA PRO A 190 0.82 0.97 -31.17
C PRO A 190 -0.43 0.56 -30.38
N THR A 191 -0.69 -0.75 -30.35
CA THR A 191 -1.73 -1.38 -29.55
C THR A 191 -1.11 -2.43 -28.64
N GLN A 192 -1.25 -2.27 -27.33
CA GLN A 192 -0.84 -3.28 -26.37
C GLN A 192 -1.66 -3.14 -25.10
N ARG A 193 -2.17 -4.26 -24.59
CA ARG A 193 -2.88 -4.35 -23.32
C ARG A 193 -2.00 -4.95 -22.25
N TYR A 194 -2.36 -4.70 -21.00
CA TYR A 194 -1.81 -5.39 -19.84
C TYR A 194 -2.92 -5.84 -18.88
N CYS A 195 -2.63 -6.86 -18.09
CA CYS A 195 -3.50 -7.33 -17.02
C CYS A 195 -3.23 -6.50 -15.77
N VAL A 196 -4.28 -6.07 -15.07
CA VAL A 196 -4.17 -5.41 -13.77
C VAL A 196 -4.80 -6.32 -12.72
N VAL A 197 -4.06 -6.59 -11.66
CA VAL A 197 -4.55 -7.24 -10.45
C VAL A 197 -4.60 -6.17 -9.37
N ASP A 198 -5.79 -5.60 -9.17
CA ASP A 198 -6.06 -4.57 -8.15
C ASP A 198 -6.36 -5.27 -6.82
N GLU A 199 -5.30 -5.58 -6.07
CA GLU A 199 -5.33 -6.45 -4.89
C GLU A 199 -6.33 -5.96 -3.86
N ARG A 200 -6.46 -4.65 -3.63
CA ARG A 200 -7.35 -4.11 -2.59
C ARG A 200 -8.82 -4.05 -2.98
N HIS A 201 -9.13 -4.22 -4.26
CA HIS A 201 -10.49 -4.11 -4.79
C HIS A 201 -11.04 -5.45 -5.33
N LEU A 202 -10.28 -6.54 -5.21
CA LEU A 202 -10.77 -7.89 -5.45
C LEU A 202 -11.76 -8.31 -4.35
N GLY A 203 -12.94 -8.81 -4.75
CA GLY A 203 -13.94 -9.35 -3.83
C GLY A 203 -13.61 -10.79 -3.43
N GLU A 204 -14.19 -11.29 -2.33
CA GLU A 204 -13.94 -12.67 -1.86
C GLU A 204 -14.35 -13.74 -2.89
N ASP A 205 -15.32 -13.44 -3.77
CA ASP A 205 -15.73 -14.35 -4.86
C ASP A 205 -14.66 -14.46 -5.96
N ASP A 206 -13.78 -13.46 -6.09
CA ASP A 206 -12.67 -13.44 -7.05
C ASP A 206 -11.41 -14.13 -6.51
N LEU A 207 -11.42 -14.61 -5.25
CA LEU A 207 -10.27 -15.17 -4.56
C LEU A 207 -10.29 -16.70 -4.58
N PRO A 208 -9.44 -17.36 -5.39
CA PRO A 208 -9.44 -18.82 -5.45
C PRO A 208 -8.98 -19.44 -4.13
N SER A 209 -9.67 -20.49 -3.69
CA SER A 209 -9.23 -21.31 -2.56
C SER A 209 -8.02 -22.18 -2.95
N GLY A 210 -7.11 -22.43 -2.02
CA GLY A 210 -5.91 -23.23 -2.28
C GLY A 210 -4.83 -22.51 -3.09
N ASN A 211 -4.94 -21.19 -3.27
CA ASN A 211 -4.05 -20.38 -4.07
C ASN A 211 -3.21 -19.46 -3.17
N VAL A 212 -1.88 -19.52 -3.27
CA VAL A 212 -1.01 -18.75 -2.37
C VAL A 212 -1.09 -17.24 -2.62
N MET A 213 -1.37 -16.81 -3.86
CA MET A 213 -1.57 -15.38 -4.17
C MET A 213 -2.84 -14.83 -3.51
N THR A 214 -3.86 -15.64 -3.27
CA THR A 214 -5.02 -15.26 -2.42
C THR A 214 -4.58 -14.86 -1.01
N ALA A 215 -3.57 -15.50 -0.45
CA ALA A 215 -3.06 -15.14 0.87
C ALA A 215 -2.38 -13.76 0.85
N VAL A 216 -1.66 -13.41 -0.23
CA VAL A 216 -1.08 -12.07 -0.43
C VAL A 216 -2.19 -11.02 -0.44
N VAL A 217 -3.21 -11.22 -1.26
CA VAL A 217 -4.36 -10.30 -1.36
C VAL A 217 -5.06 -10.15 -0.01
N ARG A 218 -5.32 -11.25 0.69
CA ARG A 218 -5.96 -11.20 2.02
C ARG A 218 -5.10 -10.52 3.08
N LEU A 219 -3.76 -10.65 3.03
CA LEU A 219 -2.86 -9.93 3.93
C LEU A 219 -2.94 -8.42 3.70
N GLU A 220 -2.96 -7.97 2.44
CA GLU A 220 -3.13 -6.54 2.11
C GLU A 220 -4.48 -5.98 2.56
N GLN A 221 -5.53 -6.78 2.43
CA GLN A 221 -6.88 -6.40 2.82
C GLN A 221 -7.14 -6.56 4.33
N SER A 222 -6.25 -7.22 5.08
CA SER A 222 -6.45 -7.52 6.50
C SER A 222 -6.54 -6.23 7.33
N ARG A 223 -7.65 -6.07 8.06
CA ARG A 223 -7.87 -4.94 8.97
C ARG A 223 -8.00 -5.37 10.42
N SER A 224 -8.22 -6.66 10.64
CA SER A 224 -8.35 -7.23 11.96
C SER A 224 -7.34 -8.35 12.18
N PRO A 225 -6.99 -8.61 13.44
CA PRO A 225 -6.25 -9.81 13.75
C PRO A 225 -6.92 -11.14 13.39
N ALA A 226 -8.25 -11.17 13.33
CA ALA A 226 -9.00 -12.36 12.91
C ALA A 226 -8.75 -12.65 11.42
N ASP A 227 -8.65 -11.61 10.58
CA ASP A 227 -8.26 -11.76 9.18
C ASP A 227 -6.86 -12.36 9.07
N LEU A 228 -5.91 -11.84 9.85
CA LEU A 228 -4.54 -12.33 9.86
C LEU A 228 -4.46 -13.81 10.26
N LYS A 229 -5.21 -14.21 11.30
CA LYS A 229 -5.32 -15.62 11.72
C LYS A 229 -5.84 -16.50 10.58
N ARG A 230 -6.92 -16.09 9.90
CA ARG A 230 -7.49 -16.82 8.76
C ARG A 230 -6.46 -16.98 7.64
N VAL A 231 -5.64 -15.95 7.37
CA VAL A 231 -4.58 -16.08 6.35
C VAL A 231 -3.50 -17.06 6.78
N LEU A 232 -3.05 -17.00 8.02
CA LEU A 232 -2.05 -17.94 8.54
C LEU A 232 -2.51 -19.39 8.50
N GLU A 233 -3.78 -19.66 8.85
CA GLU A 233 -4.39 -20.99 8.74
C GLU A 233 -4.38 -21.49 7.29
N ASN A 234 -4.77 -20.62 6.35
CA ASN A 234 -4.75 -20.95 4.93
C ASN A 234 -3.32 -21.23 4.44
N LEU A 235 -2.35 -20.37 4.76
CA LEU A 235 -0.94 -20.55 4.38
C LEU A 235 -0.36 -21.85 4.93
N ALA A 236 -0.60 -22.16 6.20
CA ALA A 236 -0.15 -23.42 6.81
C ALA A 236 -0.74 -24.65 6.09
N SER A 237 -1.99 -24.54 5.64
CA SER A 237 -2.69 -25.60 4.90
C SER A 237 -2.29 -25.71 3.43
N TRP A 238 -1.93 -24.61 2.76
CA TRP A 238 -1.64 -24.58 1.32
C TRP A 238 -0.17 -24.85 1.00
N LEU A 239 0.74 -24.42 1.86
CA LEU A 239 2.19 -24.51 1.62
C LEU A 239 2.82 -25.82 2.14
N ARG A 240 2.18 -26.98 1.99
CA ARG A 240 2.65 -28.24 2.60
C ARG A 240 3.73 -28.99 1.80
N GLY A 241 4.16 -28.45 0.66
CA GLY A 241 5.16 -29.07 -0.19
C GLY A 241 6.57 -29.03 0.42
N PRO A 242 7.45 -29.96 0.03
CA PRO A 242 8.84 -29.99 0.49
C PRO A 242 9.62 -28.72 0.10
N ASP A 243 9.27 -28.10 -1.02
CA ASP A 243 9.95 -26.92 -1.56
C ASP A 243 9.37 -25.59 -1.04
N ASP A 244 8.30 -25.63 -0.24
CA ASP A 244 7.61 -24.41 0.24
C ASP A 244 8.31 -23.74 1.43
N GLY A 245 9.38 -24.34 1.98
CA GLY A 245 10.01 -23.89 3.23
C GLY A 245 10.55 -22.45 3.20
N GLU A 246 11.11 -22.00 2.07
CA GLU A 246 11.57 -20.62 1.91
C GLU A 246 10.42 -19.63 1.74
N LEU A 247 9.39 -20.01 0.98
CA LEU A 247 8.19 -19.20 0.79
C LEU A 247 7.43 -19.03 2.12
N ARG A 248 7.31 -20.09 2.92
CA ARG A 248 6.76 -20.02 4.29
C ARG A 248 7.53 -19.01 5.15
N ARG A 249 8.86 -19.05 5.12
CA ARG A 249 9.70 -18.09 5.85
C ARG A 249 9.47 -16.65 5.37
N ALA A 250 9.34 -16.44 4.07
CA ALA A 250 9.02 -15.12 3.52
C ALA A 250 7.67 -14.58 4.02
N PHE A 251 6.63 -15.42 4.11
CA PHE A 251 5.36 -15.03 4.73
C PHE A 251 5.46 -14.75 6.23
N VAL A 252 6.24 -15.54 6.98
CA VAL A 252 6.49 -15.27 8.41
C VAL A 252 7.17 -13.91 8.58
N ASP A 253 8.19 -13.61 7.78
CA ASP A 253 8.88 -12.31 7.81
C ASP A 253 7.90 -11.16 7.50
N TRP A 254 7.02 -11.35 6.51
CA TRP A 254 6.01 -10.33 6.18
C TRP A 254 5.01 -10.13 7.32
N VAL A 255 4.47 -11.21 7.87
CA VAL A 255 3.50 -11.10 8.96
C VAL A 255 4.13 -10.49 10.20
N ARG A 256 5.42 -10.72 10.48
CA ARG A 256 6.13 -10.01 11.56
C ARG A 256 6.17 -8.50 11.31
N LEU A 257 6.47 -8.07 10.09
CA LEU A 257 6.45 -6.64 9.75
C LEU A 257 5.04 -6.04 9.88
N LEU A 258 4.01 -6.77 9.44
CA LEU A 258 2.62 -6.33 9.60
C LEU A 258 2.22 -6.31 11.07
N ALA A 259 2.67 -7.29 11.86
CA ALA A 259 2.45 -7.34 13.29
C ALA A 259 3.05 -6.10 13.96
N ASP A 260 4.25 -5.65 13.60
CA ASP A 260 4.82 -4.39 14.13
C ASP A 260 3.92 -3.16 13.90
N ARG A 261 3.03 -3.19 12.88
CA ARG A 261 2.05 -2.13 12.61
C ARG A 261 0.73 -2.33 13.36
N LEU A 262 0.33 -3.57 13.60
CA LEU A 262 -0.96 -3.94 14.20
C LEU A 262 -0.86 -4.11 15.73
N VAL A 263 0.33 -4.43 16.23
CA VAL A 263 0.68 -4.63 17.64
C VAL A 263 0.88 -3.26 18.30
N PRO A 264 0.30 -3.03 19.50
CA PRO A 264 0.54 -1.81 20.27
C PRO A 264 2.03 -1.59 20.58
N PRO A 265 2.53 -0.34 20.53
CA PRO A 265 3.92 -0.03 20.83
C PRO A 265 4.36 -0.59 22.19
N GLY A 266 5.49 -1.32 22.22
CA GLY A 266 6.04 -1.90 23.45
C GLY A 266 5.49 -3.29 23.82
N SER A 267 4.51 -3.82 23.09
CA SER A 267 4.14 -5.22 23.21
C SER A 267 5.20 -6.11 22.55
N PRO A 268 5.64 -7.21 23.18
CA PRO A 268 6.64 -8.09 22.60
C PRO A 268 6.10 -8.67 21.28
N VAL A 269 6.78 -8.43 20.16
CA VAL A 269 6.45 -9.08 18.90
C VAL A 269 6.98 -10.51 18.97
N PRO A 270 6.16 -11.54 18.72
CA PRO A 270 6.60 -12.92 18.82
C PRO A 270 7.79 -13.20 17.88
N ARG A 271 8.94 -13.56 18.44
CA ARG A 271 10.12 -14.03 17.69
C ARG A 271 9.96 -15.52 17.36
N VAL A 272 8.96 -15.83 16.55
CA VAL A 272 8.54 -17.21 16.23
C VAL A 272 8.95 -17.58 14.82
N ALA A 273 9.59 -18.73 14.63
CA ALA A 273 10.27 -19.09 13.39
C ALA A 273 9.34 -19.68 12.33
N THR A 274 8.14 -20.12 12.72
CA THR A 274 7.20 -20.86 11.85
C THR A 274 5.82 -20.19 11.79
N LEU A 275 5.05 -20.52 10.75
CA LEU A 275 3.67 -20.03 10.59
C LEU A 275 2.78 -20.53 11.74
N GLU A 276 3.04 -21.76 12.19
CA GLU A 276 2.30 -22.45 13.25
C GLU A 276 2.53 -21.80 14.62
N GLU A 277 3.78 -21.48 14.96
CA GLU A 277 4.12 -20.75 16.18
C GLU A 277 3.56 -19.31 16.14
N LEU A 278 3.61 -18.65 14.98
CA LEU A 278 3.03 -17.33 14.78
C LEU A 278 1.53 -17.32 15.00
N ARG A 279 0.81 -18.31 14.45
CA ARG A 279 -0.62 -18.50 14.70
C ARG A 279 -0.92 -18.60 16.19
N MET A 280 -0.23 -19.49 16.92
CA MET A 280 -0.45 -19.70 18.35
C MET A 280 -0.19 -18.42 19.17
N SER A 281 0.91 -17.72 18.88
CA SER A 281 1.28 -16.49 19.59
C SER A 281 0.30 -15.33 19.34
N LEU A 282 -0.29 -15.27 18.14
CA LEU A 282 -1.30 -14.28 17.80
C LEU A 282 -2.62 -14.60 18.52
N GLU A 283 -3.05 -15.86 18.59
CA GLU A 283 -4.29 -16.25 19.27
C GLU A 283 -4.40 -15.77 20.72
N GLU A 284 -3.30 -15.80 21.47
CA GLU A 284 -3.28 -15.36 22.88
C GLU A 284 -3.32 -13.83 23.03
N ARG A 285 -2.71 -13.07 22.10
CA ARG A 285 -2.43 -11.63 22.27
C ARG A 285 -3.41 -10.72 21.53
N VAL A 286 -3.95 -11.21 20.43
CA VAL A 286 -4.87 -10.49 19.54
C VAL A 286 -6.14 -10.04 20.23
N ALA A 287 -6.64 -10.81 21.20
CA ALA A 287 -7.84 -10.45 21.96
C ALA A 287 -7.66 -9.20 22.83
N GLU A 288 -6.41 -8.84 23.16
CA GLU A 288 -6.10 -7.71 24.04
C GLU A 288 -5.81 -6.41 23.29
N TRP A 289 -5.41 -6.48 22.01
CA TRP A 289 -5.01 -5.30 21.24
C TRP A 289 -6.12 -4.26 21.07
N PRO A 290 -7.39 -4.62 20.76
CA PRO A 290 -8.46 -3.61 20.67
C PRO A 290 -8.65 -2.85 21.98
N LYS A 291 -8.48 -3.54 23.12
CA LYS A 291 -8.60 -2.92 24.45
C LYS A 291 -7.44 -1.95 24.73
N GLN A 292 -6.22 -2.31 24.32
CA GLN A 292 -5.04 -1.46 24.47
C GLN A 292 -5.11 -0.22 23.56
N TRP A 293 -5.46 -0.38 22.29
CA TRP A 293 -5.65 0.74 21.35
C TRP A 293 -6.77 1.70 21.80
N MET A 294 -7.89 1.16 22.30
CA MET A 294 -8.98 1.97 22.85
C MET A 294 -8.50 2.80 24.05
N ARG A 295 -7.70 2.18 24.94
CA ARG A 295 -7.13 2.86 26.11
C ARG A 295 -6.18 3.98 25.72
N GLU A 296 -5.19 3.69 24.87
CA GLU A 296 -4.25 4.70 24.38
C GLU A 296 -4.94 5.81 23.59
N GLY A 297 -5.91 5.45 22.75
CA GLY A 297 -6.71 6.42 21.99
C GLY A 297 -7.50 7.35 22.90
N MET A 298 -8.06 6.81 23.98
CA MET A 298 -8.76 7.60 25.00
C MET A 298 -7.81 8.50 25.79
N GLU A 299 -6.64 8.00 26.21
CA GLU A 299 -5.63 8.79 26.90
C GLU A 299 -5.12 9.95 26.03
N LYS A 300 -4.74 9.69 24.77
CA LYS A 300 -4.35 10.73 23.81
C LYS A 300 -5.49 11.70 23.51
N GLY A 301 -6.72 11.21 23.44
CA GLY A 301 -7.91 12.03 23.26
C GLY A 301 -8.15 12.98 24.42
N ILE A 302 -7.99 12.50 25.65
CA ILE A 302 -8.08 13.32 26.88
C ILE A 302 -6.95 14.34 26.92
N GLU A 303 -5.71 13.94 26.66
CA GLU A 303 -4.55 14.83 26.64
C GLU A 303 -4.72 15.94 25.60
N HIS A 304 -5.12 15.58 24.37
CA HIS A 304 -5.37 16.55 23.32
C HIS A 304 -6.55 17.48 23.66
N GLY A 305 -7.65 16.94 24.20
CA GLY A 305 -8.80 17.74 24.63
C GLY A 305 -8.45 18.71 25.75
N LEU A 306 -7.64 18.29 26.72
CA LEU A 306 -7.17 19.14 27.82
C LEU A 306 -6.21 20.23 27.31
N GLY A 307 -5.32 19.90 26.37
CA GLY A 307 -4.45 20.86 25.69
C GLY A 307 -5.24 21.90 24.92
N GLN A 308 -6.22 21.49 24.12
CA GLN A 308 -7.12 22.41 23.41
C GLN A 308 -7.93 23.28 24.37
N GLY A 309 -8.47 22.72 25.46
CA GLY A 309 -9.23 23.47 26.46
C GLY A 309 -8.40 24.55 27.16
N ILE A 310 -7.16 24.25 27.50
CA ILE A 310 -6.21 25.22 28.08
C ILE A 310 -5.95 26.37 27.09
N GLU A 311 -5.73 26.06 25.82
CA GLU A 311 -5.45 27.08 24.81
C GLU A 311 -6.68 27.96 24.50
N GLN A 312 -7.87 27.35 24.45
CA GLN A 312 -9.13 28.08 24.34
C GLN A 312 -9.35 29.02 25.54
N GLN A 313 -9.04 28.55 26.76
CA GLN A 313 -9.12 29.38 27.95
C GLN A 313 -8.17 30.57 27.89
N ARG A 314 -6.91 30.38 27.47
CA ARG A 314 -5.95 31.47 27.27
C ARG A 314 -6.43 32.51 26.26
N ALA A 315 -6.98 32.04 25.14
CA ALA A 315 -7.53 32.90 24.10
C ALA A 315 -8.73 33.73 24.61
N LEU A 316 -9.62 33.11 25.40
CA LEU A 316 -10.74 33.80 26.03
C LEU A 316 -10.27 34.88 27.01
N LEU A 317 -9.31 34.55 27.88
CA LEU A 317 -8.75 35.49 28.86
C LEU A 317 -8.06 36.69 28.18
N ARG A 318 -7.29 36.43 27.11
CA ARG A 318 -6.71 37.49 26.28
C ARG A 318 -7.80 38.42 25.73
N ARG A 319 -8.87 37.86 25.18
CA ARG A 319 -10.00 38.64 24.63
C ARG A 319 -10.69 39.48 25.71
N GLN A 320 -10.92 38.91 26.90
CA GLN A 320 -11.51 39.63 28.03
C GLN A 320 -10.62 40.77 28.51
N ALA A 321 -9.30 40.56 28.58
CA ALA A 321 -8.36 41.62 28.94
C ALA A 321 -8.31 42.73 27.88
N ALA A 322 -8.41 42.40 26.59
CA ALA A 322 -8.46 43.37 25.51
C ALA A 322 -9.69 44.29 25.63
N LEU A 323 -10.85 43.69 25.90
CA LEU A 323 -12.11 44.43 26.08
C LEU A 323 -12.09 45.37 27.28
N ARG A 324 -11.38 45.02 28.36
CA ARG A 324 -11.39 45.80 29.60
C ARG A 324 -10.23 46.78 29.74
N PHE A 325 -9.04 46.39 29.32
CA PHE A 325 -7.79 47.13 29.58
C PHE A 325 -7.02 47.49 28.31
N GLY A 326 -7.58 47.22 27.13
CA GLY A 326 -6.99 47.52 25.83
C GLY A 326 -6.07 46.43 25.28
N GLU A 327 -5.80 46.50 23.97
CA GLU A 327 -5.03 45.51 23.21
C GLU A 327 -3.58 45.37 23.70
N GLU A 328 -2.95 46.45 24.15
CA GLU A 328 -1.56 46.42 24.65
C GLU A 328 -1.44 45.55 25.91
N THR A 329 -2.37 45.71 26.85
CA THR A 329 -2.44 44.88 28.07
C THR A 329 -2.70 43.42 27.71
N ALA A 330 -3.60 43.17 26.76
CA ALA A 330 -3.94 41.81 26.33
C ALA A 330 -2.77 41.07 25.65
N ALA A 331 -2.00 41.77 24.81
CA ALA A 331 -0.81 41.21 24.16
C ALA A 331 0.24 40.80 25.19
N ARG A 332 0.50 41.65 26.19
CA ARG A 332 1.44 41.34 27.28
C ARG A 332 0.92 40.19 28.15
N LEU A 333 -0.38 40.16 28.44
CA LEU A 333 -1.01 39.08 29.20
C LEU A 333 -0.89 37.73 28.46
N ALA A 334 -1.07 37.70 27.15
CA ALA A 334 -0.98 36.46 26.36
C ALA A 334 0.39 35.79 26.51
N GLY A 335 1.48 36.57 26.49
CA GLY A 335 2.84 36.06 26.71
C GLY A 335 3.05 35.49 28.12
N LEU A 336 2.36 36.02 29.12
CA LEU A 336 2.40 35.50 30.49
C LEU A 336 1.54 34.24 30.65
N LEU A 337 0.33 34.21 30.08
CA LEU A 337 -0.58 33.07 30.14
C LEU A 337 0.00 31.82 29.44
N ALA A 338 0.83 32.00 28.41
CA ALA A 338 1.57 30.90 27.76
C ALA A 338 2.49 30.16 28.74
N ARG A 339 2.96 30.83 29.79
CA ARG A 339 3.83 30.27 30.85
C ARG A 339 3.04 29.70 32.02
N VAL A 340 1.73 29.92 32.08
CA VAL A 340 0.85 29.40 33.12
C VAL A 340 0.34 28.03 32.69
N SER A 341 0.68 27.00 33.49
CA SER A 341 0.23 25.62 33.29
C SER A 341 -0.90 25.28 34.24
N GLY A 342 -1.95 24.65 33.72
CA GLY A 342 -3.09 24.14 34.49
C GLY A 342 -4.32 25.06 34.47
N ALA A 343 -5.49 24.45 34.29
CA ALA A 343 -6.78 25.15 34.15
C ALA A 343 -7.16 25.99 35.38
N ALA A 344 -6.83 25.51 36.60
CA ALA A 344 -7.13 26.22 37.85
C ALA A 344 -6.39 27.56 37.95
N ARG A 345 -5.09 27.59 37.62
CA ARG A 345 -4.30 28.83 37.62
C ARG A 345 -4.78 29.80 36.53
N LEU A 346 -5.16 29.29 35.37
CA LEU A 346 -5.77 30.13 34.34
C LEU A 346 -7.13 30.70 34.79
N ALA A 347 -7.91 29.96 35.59
CA ALA A 347 -9.15 30.47 36.16
C ALA A 347 -8.88 31.62 37.16
N GLU A 348 -7.86 31.49 38.01
CA GLU A 348 -7.41 32.58 38.91
C GLU A 348 -7.02 33.85 38.13
N ALA A 349 -6.29 33.69 37.02
CA ALA A 349 -5.97 34.82 36.15
C ALA A 349 -7.23 35.50 35.59
N GLY A 350 -8.28 34.72 35.26
CA GLY A 350 -9.58 35.22 34.86
C GLY A 350 -10.30 36.01 35.95
N GLU A 351 -10.22 35.59 37.21
CA GLU A 351 -10.76 36.37 38.34
C GLU A 351 -10.09 37.73 38.49
N TRP A 352 -8.76 37.81 38.27
CA TRP A 352 -8.05 39.09 38.34
C TRP A 352 -8.41 40.03 37.21
N ILE A 353 -8.75 39.54 36.01
CA ILE A 353 -9.31 40.39 34.95
C ILE A 353 -10.56 41.10 35.46
N VAL A 354 -11.38 40.43 36.29
CA VAL A 354 -12.59 41.01 36.87
C VAL A 354 -12.30 41.95 38.06
N ARG A 355 -11.36 41.59 38.93
CA ARG A 355 -11.13 42.30 40.20
C ARG A 355 -10.12 43.45 40.14
N CYS A 356 -9.15 43.42 39.22
CA CYS A 356 -8.14 44.47 39.14
C CYS A 356 -8.70 45.80 38.61
N GLY A 357 -8.31 46.92 39.23
CA GLY A 357 -8.71 48.26 38.80
C GLY A 357 -7.99 48.72 37.53
N THR A 358 -6.74 48.29 37.33
CA THR A 358 -5.92 48.66 36.16
C THR A 358 -5.30 47.44 35.48
N GLY A 359 -4.90 47.60 34.21
CA GLY A 359 -4.17 46.57 33.46
C GLY A 359 -2.77 46.29 34.02
N ALA A 360 -2.14 47.29 34.66
CA ALA A 360 -0.83 47.13 35.30
C ALA A 360 -0.90 46.17 36.51
N ASP A 361 -1.93 46.31 37.36
CA ASP A 361 -2.14 45.44 38.52
C ASP A 361 -2.41 43.99 38.11
N LEU A 362 -3.19 43.80 37.05
CA LEU A 362 -3.45 42.48 36.46
C LEU A 362 -2.14 41.82 36.02
N LEU A 363 -1.33 42.53 35.22
CA LEU A 363 -0.08 41.98 34.71
C LEU A 363 0.89 41.63 35.85
N ALA A 364 1.00 42.46 36.88
CA ALA A 364 1.85 42.18 38.04
C ALA A 364 1.45 40.89 38.77
N ARG A 365 0.14 40.66 38.98
CA ARG A 365 -0.36 39.43 39.62
C ARG A 365 -0.14 38.19 38.76
N VAL A 366 -0.36 38.28 37.45
CA VAL A 366 -0.14 37.15 36.52
C VAL A 366 1.35 36.84 36.36
N VAL A 367 2.25 37.82 36.47
CA VAL A 367 3.71 37.58 36.54
C VAL A 367 4.05 36.73 37.76
N ALA A 368 3.53 37.06 38.94
CA ALA A 368 3.77 36.28 40.16
C ALA A 368 3.23 34.83 40.02
N LEU A 369 2.04 34.69 39.42
CA LEU A 369 1.44 33.39 39.14
C LEU A 369 2.27 32.53 38.17
N ALA A 370 2.81 33.16 37.12
CA ALA A 370 3.66 32.49 36.13
C ALA A 370 5.05 32.15 36.68
N ALA A 371 5.52 32.85 37.73
CA ALA A 371 6.76 32.56 38.44
C ALA A 371 6.62 31.45 39.50
N GLY A 372 5.40 30.94 39.77
CA GLY A 372 5.15 29.90 40.76
C GLY A 372 5.16 30.38 42.21
N SER A 373 5.18 31.70 42.44
CA SER A 373 5.11 32.29 43.78
C SER A 373 3.64 32.50 44.16
N ALA A 374 3.15 31.77 45.15
CA ALA A 374 1.85 32.07 45.76
C ALA A 374 1.85 33.52 46.25
N PRO A 375 0.79 34.32 46.00
CA PRO A 375 0.71 35.63 46.61
C PRO A 375 0.50 35.44 48.12
N THR A 376 1.39 36.00 48.92
CA THR A 376 1.14 36.25 50.34
C THR A 376 -0.20 36.98 50.44
N ARG A 377 -1.16 36.39 51.15
CA ARG A 377 -2.34 37.11 51.63
C ARG A 377 -1.82 38.29 52.44
N GLY A 378 -1.89 39.48 51.86
CA GLY A 378 -1.75 40.72 52.61
C GLY A 378 -3.04 40.95 53.36
N ASP A 379 -2.93 41.01 54.69
CA ASP A 379 -3.92 41.65 55.56
C ASP A 379 -4.18 43.08 55.06
N GLU A 380 -5.46 43.40 54.88
CA GLU A 380 -6.11 44.64 55.32
C GLU A 380 -7.64 44.46 55.27
#